data_AF-A0A1G1ECP7-F1
#
_entry.id   AF-A0A1G1ECP7-F1
#
_cell.length_a   1.000
_cell.length_b   1.000
_cell.length_c   1.000
_cell.angle_alpha   90.00
_cell.angle_beta   90.00
_cell.angle_gamma   90.00
#
_symmetry.space_group_name_H-M   'P 1'
#
loop_
_entity.id
_entity.type
_entity.pdbx_description
1 polymer ?
#
loop_
_entity_poly.entity_id
_entity_poly.type
_entity_poly.pdbx_seq_one_letter_code
_entity_poly.pdbx_strand_id
1 'polypeptide(L)'
;MRHAFFSGSTTEIFNPQEMALLEKIAGIIRRRGMATPAIIFLESIGPLNFIGGQLLHFLSPILELAGNPLELKEIARILERREALEVLIRLIEEKEQGKEWTGS
;
A
#
# COMPACT_ATOMS: atom_id res chain seq x y z
N MET A 1 8.92 -16.78 7.49
CA MET A 1 10.01 -16.21 8.31
C MET A 1 10.65 -15.06 7.57
N ARG A 2 10.48 -13.81 8.04
CA ARG A 2 11.57 -12.83 8.15
C ARG A 2 11.17 -11.75 9.14
N HIS A 3 11.82 -11.77 10.30
CA HIS A 3 11.83 -10.66 11.24
C HIS A 3 12.65 -9.52 10.63
N ALA A 4 12.04 -8.36 10.46
CA ALA A 4 12.74 -7.09 10.44
C ALA A 4 11.87 -6.12 11.24
N PHE A 5 12.19 -5.99 12.52
CA PHE A 5 11.70 -4.89 13.34
C PHE A 5 12.14 -3.59 12.67
N PHE A 6 11.20 -2.87 12.07
CA PHE A 6 11.43 -1.47 11.73
C PHE A 6 11.26 -0.69 13.04
N SER A 7 12.38 -0.46 13.73
CA SER A 7 12.45 0.37 14.94
C SER A 7 12.66 1.83 14.55
N GLY A 8 11.74 2.35 13.75
CA GLY A 8 11.52 3.76 13.51
C GLY A 8 10.02 3.89 13.38
N SER A 9 9.39 4.80 14.13
CA SER A 9 7.93 4.94 14.08
C SER A 9 7.54 5.12 12.60
N THR A 10 6.53 4.40 12.11
CA THR A 10 6.13 4.46 10.67
C THR A 10 5.90 5.90 10.19
N THR A 11 5.55 6.79 11.13
CA THR A 11 5.43 8.25 11.05
C THR A 11 6.71 9.04 10.79
N GLU A 12 7.90 8.49 11.04
CA GLU A 12 9.18 9.13 10.72
C GLU A 12 9.58 8.94 9.26
N ILE A 13 9.05 7.90 8.60
CA ILE A 13 9.42 7.50 7.24
C ILE A 13 8.51 8.16 6.20
N PHE A 14 7.23 8.29 6.52
CA PHE A 14 6.21 8.87 5.65
C PHE A 14 5.67 10.15 6.27
N ASN A 15 5.56 11.20 5.47
CA ASN A 15 4.88 12.40 5.93
C ASN A 15 3.36 12.13 6.09
N PRO A 16 2.61 12.99 6.82
CA PRO A 16 1.19 12.76 7.06
C PRO A 16 0.33 12.61 5.79
N GLN A 17 0.72 13.26 4.69
CA GLN A 17 0.00 13.19 3.42
C GLN A 17 0.24 11.84 2.74
N GLU A 18 1.49 11.36 2.72
CA GLU A 18 1.84 10.03 2.21
C GLU A 18 1.14 8.92 3.01
N MET A 19 1.09 9.05 4.34
CA MET A 19 0.39 8.10 5.20
C MET A 19 -1.12 8.09 4.93
N ALA A 20 -1.73 9.27 4.77
CA ALA A 20 -3.15 9.38 4.42
C ALA A 20 -3.47 8.71 3.06
N LEU A 21 -2.56 8.81 2.08
CA LEU A 21 -2.70 8.12 0.80
C LEU A 21 -2.64 6.60 0.95
N LEU A 22 -1.69 6.07 1.74
CA LEU A 22 -1.59 4.64 2.04
C LEU A 22 -2.84 4.10 2.73
N GLU A 23 -3.36 4.83 3.72
CA GLU A 23 -4.61 4.47 4.39
C GLU A 23 -5.82 4.49 3.45
N LYS A 24 -5.89 5.48 2.55
CA LYS A 24 -6.93 5.60 1.53
C LYS A 24 -6.92 4.37 0.63
N ILE A 25 -5.73 3.95 0.15
CA ILE A 25 -5.55 2.76 -0.69
C ILE A 25 -6.00 1.49 0.04
N ALA A 26 -5.50 1.27 1.26
CA ALA A 26 -5.89 0.11 2.07
C ALA A 26 -7.40 0.04 2.30
N GLY A 27 -8.04 1.19 2.54
CA GLY A 27 -9.48 1.28 2.70
C GLY A 27 -10.27 0.85 1.47
N ILE A 28 -9.77 1.12 0.26
CA ILE A 28 -10.42 0.71 -1.00
C ILE A 28 -10.26 -0.78 -1.23
N ILE A 29 -9.05 -1.29 -1.02
CA ILE A 29 -8.75 -2.72 -1.16
C ILE A 29 -9.70 -3.53 -0.28
N ARG A 30 -9.88 -3.12 0.99
CA ARG A 30 -10.87 -3.71 1.88
C ARG A 30 -12.29 -3.58 1.35
N ARG A 31 -12.74 -2.37 0.99
CA ARG A 31 -14.12 -2.13 0.52
C ARG A 31 -14.48 -2.95 -0.73
N ARG A 32 -13.49 -3.32 -1.54
CA ARG A 32 -13.66 -4.15 -2.74
C ARG A 32 -13.50 -5.66 -2.47
N GLY A 33 -13.27 -6.08 -1.22
CA GLY A 33 -13.04 -7.50 -0.87
C GLY A 33 -11.74 -8.06 -1.44
N MET A 34 -10.74 -7.20 -1.68
CA MET A 34 -9.47 -7.55 -2.33
C MET A 34 -8.29 -7.68 -1.36
N ALA A 35 -8.53 -7.74 -0.04
CA ALA A 35 -7.46 -7.80 0.96
C ALA A 35 -6.48 -8.95 0.72
N THR A 36 -6.98 -10.19 0.66
CA THR A 36 -6.16 -11.39 0.43
C THR A 36 -5.37 -11.35 -0.89
N PRO A 37 -5.99 -11.13 -2.07
CA PRO A 37 -5.23 -11.08 -3.32
C PRO A 37 -4.25 -9.90 -3.38
N ALA A 38 -4.56 -8.77 -2.73
CA ALA A 38 -3.64 -7.63 -2.68
C ALA A 38 -2.41 -7.91 -1.81
N ILE A 39 -2.58 -8.54 -0.64
CA ILE A 39 -1.45 -8.90 0.24
C ILE A 39 -0.52 -9.88 -0.50
N ILE A 40 -1.07 -10.96 -1.07
CA ILE A 40 -0.28 -11.93 -1.84
C ILE A 40 0.47 -11.25 -2.98
N PHE A 41 -0.19 -10.34 -3.70
CA PHE A 41 0.45 -9.57 -4.76
C PHE A 41 1.62 -8.73 -4.23
N LEU A 42 1.38 -7.93 -3.19
CA LEU A 42 2.38 -7.03 -2.60
C LEU A 42 3.58 -7.79 -2.01
N GLU A 43 3.34 -8.94 -1.36
CA GLU A 43 4.40 -9.84 -0.87
C GLU A 43 5.22 -10.44 -2.02
N SER A 44 4.61 -10.61 -3.19
CA SER A 44 5.25 -11.17 -4.38
C SER A 44 6.12 -10.15 -5.13
N ILE A 45 6.03 -8.85 -4.82
CA ILE A 45 6.83 -7.80 -5.45
C ILE A 45 8.25 -7.81 -4.86
N GLY A 46 9.09 -8.73 -5.37
CA GLY A 46 10.55 -8.70 -5.23
C GLY A 46 11.23 -7.69 -6.18
N PRO A 47 12.57 -7.69 -6.32
CA PRO A 47 13.34 -6.66 -7.04
C PRO A 47 13.25 -6.71 -8.59
N LEU A 48 12.14 -7.14 -9.20
CA LEU A 48 12.09 -7.49 -10.63
C LEU A 48 10.94 -6.85 -11.39
N ASN A 49 11.25 -5.80 -12.15
CA ASN A 49 11.20 -5.72 -13.62
C ASN A 49 10.05 -6.36 -14.45
N PHE A 50 8.97 -6.92 -13.90
CA PHE A 50 8.10 -7.78 -14.71
C PHE A 50 6.61 -7.65 -14.46
N ILE A 51 5.99 -6.46 -14.49
CA ILE A 51 4.54 -6.41 -14.78
C ILE A 51 4.16 -5.06 -15.42
N GLY A 52 4.43 -4.86 -16.70
CA GLY A 52 3.97 -3.63 -17.39
C GLY A 52 2.46 -3.62 -17.69
N GLY A 53 1.85 -4.79 -17.90
CA GLY A 53 0.45 -4.92 -18.35
C GLY A 53 -0.56 -5.35 -17.27
N GLN A 54 -0.25 -6.41 -16.50
CA GLN A 54 -1.18 -6.89 -15.47
C GLN A 54 -1.23 -5.96 -14.23
N LEU A 55 -0.19 -5.15 -14.04
CA LEU A 55 -0.11 -4.16 -12.99
C LEU A 55 -1.13 -3.06 -13.23
N LEU A 56 -1.35 -2.63 -14.48
CA LEU A 56 -2.36 -1.61 -14.80
C LEU A 56 -3.78 -2.07 -14.43
N HIS A 57 -4.11 -3.35 -14.66
CA HIS A 57 -5.40 -3.90 -14.25
C HIS A 57 -5.54 -4.03 -12.73
N PHE A 58 -4.46 -4.41 -12.04
CA PHE A 58 -4.43 -4.45 -10.57
C PHE A 58 -4.46 -3.05 -9.94
N LEU A 59 -3.82 -2.07 -10.59
CA LEU A 59 -3.76 -0.67 -10.19
C LEU A 59 -4.98 0.12 -10.66
N SER A 60 -5.90 -0.41 -11.47
CA SER A 60 -7.15 0.27 -11.85
C SER A 60 -7.90 0.89 -10.66
N PRO A 61 -8.04 0.22 -9.49
CA PRO A 61 -8.65 0.81 -8.31
C PRO A 61 -7.89 2.03 -7.76
N ILE A 62 -6.57 2.06 -7.96
CA ILE A 62 -5.67 3.13 -7.51
C ILE A 62 -5.65 4.27 -8.53
N LEU A 63 -5.74 3.96 -9.83
CA LEU A 63 -5.91 4.93 -10.91
C LEU A 63 -7.25 5.66 -10.77
N GLU A 64 -8.33 4.93 -10.47
CA GLU A 64 -9.66 5.48 -10.16
C GLU A 64 -9.67 6.29 -8.85
N LEU A 65 -8.73 6.03 -7.95
CA LEU A 65 -8.61 6.74 -6.68
C LEU A 65 -7.93 8.10 -6.80
N ALA A 66 -6.95 8.21 -7.70
CA ALA A 66 -6.25 9.44 -7.95
C ALA A 66 -7.23 10.44 -8.58
N GLY A 67 -7.77 11.34 -7.75
CA GLY A 67 -8.73 12.35 -8.19
C GLY A 67 -8.12 13.35 -9.17
N ASN A 68 -6.78 13.34 -9.28
CA ASN A 68 -6.03 14.07 -10.29
C ASN A 68 -4.69 13.37 -10.63
N PRO A 69 -4.06 13.71 -11.78
CA PRO A 69 -2.78 13.12 -12.19
C PRO A 69 -1.59 13.39 -11.25
N LEU A 70 -1.66 14.42 -10.39
CA LEU A 70 -0.59 14.74 -9.44
C LEU A 70 -0.61 13.78 -8.24
N GLU A 71 -1.80 13.48 -7.72
CA GLU A 71 -2.04 12.47 -6.69
C GLU A 71 -1.60 11.08 -7.19
N LEU A 72 -1.84 10.77 -8.46
CA LEU A 72 -1.39 9.51 -9.06
C LEU A 72 0.14 9.38 -9.07
N LYS A 73 0.84 10.46 -9.46
CA LYS A 73 2.31 10.48 -9.45
C LYS A 73 2.88 10.33 -8.06
N GLU A 74 2.20 10.91 -7.06
CA GLU A 74 2.61 10.80 -5.67
C GLU A 74 2.40 9.38 -5.13
N ILE A 75 1.24 8.77 -5.41
CA ILE A 75 0.98 7.37 -5.08
C ILE A 75 2.01 6.45 -5.72
N ALA A 76 2.33 6.63 -7.01
CA ALA A 76 3.34 5.84 -7.70
C ALA A 76 4.71 5.94 -7.01
N ARG A 77 5.14 7.18 -6.69
CA ARG A 77 6.41 7.43 -5.97
C ARG A 77 6.44 6.77 -4.59
N ILE A 78 5.32 6.78 -3.87
CA ILE A 78 5.21 6.13 -2.55
C ILE A 78 5.37 4.61 -2.73
N LEU A 79 4.64 4.00 -3.67
CA LEU A 79 4.63 2.54 -3.88
C LEU A 79 5.95 1.97 -4.45
N GLU A 80 6.82 2.80 -5.02
CA GLU A 80 8.19 2.42 -5.39
C GLU A 80 9.09 2.13 -4.17
N ARG A 81 8.70 2.62 -2.98
CA ARG A 81 9.46 2.42 -1.74
C ARG A 81 9.11 1.08 -1.13
N ARG A 82 10.13 0.28 -0.80
CA ARG A 82 9.95 -1.05 -0.20
C ARG A 82 9.22 -0.97 1.13
N GLU A 83 9.48 0.07 1.91
CA GLU A 83 8.81 0.35 3.19
C GLU A 83 7.32 0.61 3.00
N ALA A 84 6.92 1.24 1.89
CA ALA A 84 5.52 1.55 1.63
C ALA A 84 4.72 0.28 1.35
N LEU A 85 5.32 -0.71 0.70
CA LEU A 85 4.70 -2.02 0.48
C LEU A 85 4.46 -2.74 1.80
N GLU A 86 5.46 -2.74 2.70
CA GLU A 86 5.36 -3.35 4.03
C GLU A 86 4.29 -2.65 4.88
N VAL A 87 4.22 -1.32 4.86
CA VAL A 87 3.19 -0.54 5.57
C VAL A 87 1.80 -0.78 4.96
N LEU A 88 1.69 -0.82 3.63
CA LEU A 88 0.42 -1.02 2.96
C LEU A 88 -0.17 -2.41 3.26
N ILE A 89 0.66 -3.45 3.29
CA ILE A 89 0.24 -4.80 3.72
C ILE A 89 -0.37 -4.75 5.11
N ARG A 90 0.33 -4.15 6.09
CA ARG A 90 -0.18 -4.03 7.47
C ARG A 90 -1.49 -3.27 7.54
N LEU A 91 -1.60 -2.14 6.83
CA LEU A 91 -2.82 -1.34 6.80
C LEU A 91 -4.00 -2.12 6.19
N ILE A 92 -3.77 -2.94 5.16
CA ILE A 92 -4.80 -3.79 4.58
C ILE A 92 -5.24 -4.84 5.61
N GLU A 93 -4.29 -5.51 6.27
CA GLU A 93 -4.57 -6.52 7.30
C GLU A 93 -5.37 -5.95 8.48
N GLU A 94 -4.96 -4.80 9.01
CA GLU A 94 -5.64 -4.15 10.13
C GLU A 94 -7.07 -3.77 9.76
N LYS A 95 -7.25 -3.14 8.60
CA LYS A 95 -8.58 -2.72 8.13
C LYS A 95 -9.46 -3.94 7.86
N GLU A 96 -8.94 -5.03 7.30
CA GLU A 96 -9.68 -6.28 7.10
C GLU A 96 -10.10 -6.93 8.43
N GLN A 97 -9.22 -6.89 9.43
CA GLN A 97 -9.50 -7.39 10.79
C GLN A 97 -10.38 -6.45 11.62
N GLY A 98 -10.78 -5.29 11.09
CA GLY A 98 -11.55 -4.28 11.81
C GLY A 98 -10.79 -3.63 12.98
N LYS A 99 -9.45 -3.66 12.95
CA LYS A 99 -8.58 -3.04 13.95
C LYS A 99 -8.29 -1.59 13.52
N GLU A 100 -8.34 -0.66 14.47
CA GLU A 100 -7.84 0.70 14.25
C GLU A 100 -6.31 0.66 14.17
N TRP A 101 -5.72 1.40 13.22
CA TRP A 101 -4.26 1.51 13.08
C TRP A 101 -3.69 2.14 14.34
N THR A 102 -2.90 1.38 15.10
CA THR A 102 -2.17 1.87 16.27
C THR A 102 -0.71 2.04 15.86
N GLY A 103 -0.36 3.19 15.28
CA GLY A 103 0.97 3.50 14.73
C GLY A 103 2.12 3.30 15.72
N SER A 104 2.58 2.06 15.83
CA SER A 104 3.64 1.61 16.75
C SER A 104 4.91 1.25 15.99
#